data_AF-A0AAD7R723-F1
#
_entry.id   AF-A0AAD7R723-F1
#
_cell.length_a   1.000
_cell.length_b   1.000
_cell.length_c   1.000
_cell.angle_alpha   90.00
_cell.angle_beta   90.00
_cell.angle_gamma   90.00
#
_symmetry.space_group_name_H-M   'P 1'
#
loop_
_entity.id
_entity.type
_entity.pdbx_description
1 polymer ?
#
loop_
_entity_poly.entity_id
_entity_poly.type
_entity_poly.pdbx_seq_one_letter_code
_entity_poly.pdbx_strand_id
1 'polypeptide(L)'
;MATKVSRALYYTPGQVECAAKGDPPATVPQPFHVTFKSSTHATLQAVSGAVSPCSPPALVRVSVFNGSDSKMVHMVLERSDTIGKLQKMYLLERPDLSGSLHLACNGKPVLEHQTLEELKLKESAMFVTYQKCIGG
;
A
#
# COMPACT_ATOMS: atom_id res chain seq x y z
N MET A 1 32.22 40.42 40.00
CA MET A 1 31.52 39.15 40.33
C MET A 1 30.40 38.99 39.31
N ALA A 2 30.57 38.15 38.29
CA ALA A 2 29.81 36.89 38.08
C ALA A 2 28.28 37.07 38.23
N THR A 3 27.37 36.72 37.31
CA THR A 3 27.37 35.60 36.36
C THR A 3 26.18 35.71 35.38
N LYS A 4 26.39 35.18 34.16
CA LYS A 4 25.47 34.42 33.28
C LYS A 4 24.18 35.06 32.72
N VAL A 5 24.32 35.43 31.44
CA VAL A 5 23.27 35.48 30.41
C VAL A 5 22.76 34.06 30.12
N SER A 6 21.45 33.84 30.21
CA SER A 6 20.77 32.62 29.76
C SER A 6 20.00 32.91 28.48
N ARG A 7 20.60 32.60 27.33
CA ARG A 7 19.99 32.69 26.00
C ARG A 7 19.27 31.37 25.72
N ALA A 8 17.94 31.41 25.63
CA ALA A 8 17.13 30.28 25.18
C ALA A 8 17.50 29.97 23.72
N LEU A 9 17.99 28.76 23.48
CA LEU A 9 18.28 28.25 22.14
C LEU A 9 17.02 27.55 21.61
N TYR A 10 16.49 28.10 20.53
CA TYR A 10 15.45 27.48 19.73
C TYR A 10 16.02 26.23 19.06
N TYR A 11 15.27 25.13 19.13
CA TYR A 11 15.62 23.85 18.50
C TYR A 11 15.25 23.91 17.02
N THR A 12 16.24 24.10 16.15
CA THR A 12 16.09 23.84 14.70
C THR A 12 16.45 22.39 14.42
N PRO A 13 15.58 21.60 13.77
CA PRO A 13 15.95 20.27 13.30
C PRO A 13 17.03 20.44 12.23
N GLY A 14 18.23 19.90 12.50
CA GLY A 14 19.34 19.92 11.56
C GLY A 14 18.93 19.29 10.23
N GLN A 15 19.27 19.96 9.14
CA GLN A 15 19.26 19.35 7.82
C GLN A 15 20.14 18.11 7.88
N VAL A 16 19.53 16.94 7.62
CA VAL A 16 20.30 15.72 7.40
C VAL A 16 20.96 15.89 6.04
N GLU A 17 22.19 16.41 6.06
CA GLU A 17 23.05 16.47 4.90
C GLU A 17 23.39 15.03 4.53
N CYS A 18 22.82 14.53 3.43
CA CYS A 18 23.21 13.25 2.87
C CYS A 18 24.71 13.32 2.57
N ALA A 19 25.51 12.55 3.30
CA ALA A 19 26.92 12.37 2.98
C ALA A 19 27.05 12.04 1.50
N ALA A 20 27.82 12.84 0.77
CA ALA A 20 28.12 12.59 -0.63
C ALA A 20 28.59 11.13 -0.74
N LYS A 21 27.75 10.32 -1.37
CA LYS A 21 28.05 8.92 -1.66
C LYS A 21 29.27 8.97 -2.58
N GLY A 22 30.45 8.74 -2.02
CA GLY A 22 31.70 8.72 -2.79
C GLY A 22 31.54 7.74 -3.94
N ASP A 23 32.05 8.12 -5.11
CA ASP A 23 32.03 7.26 -6.28
C ASP A 23 32.56 5.87 -5.89
N PRO A 24 31.86 4.78 -6.27
CA PRO A 24 32.36 3.45 -6.00
C PRO A 24 33.76 3.32 -6.61
N PRO A 25 34.71 2.69 -5.91
CA PRO A 25 36.06 2.50 -6.44
C PRO A 25 35.98 1.81 -7.79
N ALA A 26 36.84 2.23 -8.72
CA ALA A 26 36.87 1.71 -10.08
C ALA A 26 36.86 0.18 -10.07
N THR A 27 35.84 -0.40 -10.69
CA THR A 27 35.64 -1.86 -10.74
C THR A 27 36.85 -2.51 -11.38
N VAL A 28 37.66 -3.23 -10.60
CA VAL A 28 38.72 -4.08 -11.13
C VAL A 28 38.06 -5.19 -11.94
N PRO A 29 38.42 -5.39 -13.23
CA PRO A 29 37.84 -6.45 -14.04
C PRO A 29 38.20 -7.81 -13.43
N GLN A 30 37.25 -8.45 -12.72
CA GLN A 30 37.43 -9.83 -12.30
C GLN A 30 37.21 -10.75 -13.50
N PRO A 31 38.08 -11.74 -13.73
CA PRO A 31 37.87 -12.75 -14.76
C PRO A 31 36.56 -13.49 -14.51
N PHE A 32 35.67 -13.50 -15.50
CA PHE A 32 34.41 -14.25 -15.43
C PHE A 32 34.71 -15.75 -15.28
N HIS A 33 34.08 -16.39 -14.30
CA HIS A 33 34.16 -17.85 -14.14
C HIS A 33 33.54 -18.54 -15.37
N VAL A 34 34.23 -19.55 -15.92
CA VAL A 34 33.89 -20.17 -17.23
C VAL A 34 32.46 -20.70 -17.34
N THR A 35 31.84 -21.05 -16.22
CA THR A 35 30.45 -21.51 -16.12
C THR A 35 29.40 -20.42 -16.44
N PHE A 36 29.78 -19.13 -16.38
CA PHE A 36 28.87 -18.00 -16.61
C PHE A 36 29.08 -17.32 -17.96
N LYS A 37 29.77 -17.97 -18.91
CA LYS A 37 29.94 -17.45 -20.29
C LYS A 37 28.61 -17.22 -21.03
N SER A 38 27.51 -17.81 -20.58
CA SER A 38 26.18 -17.71 -21.18
C SER A 38 25.12 -17.12 -20.24
N SER A 39 25.47 -16.16 -19.39
CA SER A 39 24.47 -15.44 -18.60
C SER A 39 23.78 -14.35 -19.44
N THR A 40 22.48 -14.50 -19.65
CA THR A 40 21.65 -13.43 -20.22
C THR A 40 21.46 -12.35 -19.16
N HIS A 41 22.04 -11.16 -19.37
CA HIS A 41 21.79 -10.00 -18.52
C HIS A 41 20.58 -9.24 -19.05
N ALA A 42 19.56 -9.07 -18.21
CA ALA A 42 18.45 -8.17 -18.49
C ALA A 42 18.71 -6.84 -17.77
N THR A 43 18.88 -5.77 -18.53
CA THR A 43 19.04 -4.41 -17.99
C THR A 43 17.69 -3.72 -18.04
N LEU A 44 17.11 -3.40 -16.88
CA LEU A 44 15.90 -2.60 -16.80
C LEU A 44 16.27 -1.12 -16.98
N GLN A 45 15.88 -0.53 -18.10
CA GLN A 45 15.94 0.92 -18.26
C GLN A 45 14.73 1.55 -17.56
N ALA A 46 15.00 2.44 -16.60
CA ALA A 46 13.97 3.28 -16.01
C ALA A 46 13.47 4.26 -17.09
N VAL A 47 12.18 4.24 -17.39
CA VAL A 47 11.56 5.18 -18.31
C VAL A 47 11.48 6.54 -17.61
N SER A 48 12.38 7.46 -17.98
CA SER A 48 12.33 8.87 -17.59
C SER A 48 11.31 9.62 -18.44
N GLY A 49 10.05 9.24 -18.30
CA GLY A 49 8.91 10.02 -18.75
C GLY A 49 8.06 10.28 -17.52
N ALA A 50 7.94 11.54 -17.10
CA ALA A 50 6.90 11.89 -16.14
C ALA A 50 5.57 11.61 -16.81
N VAL A 51 5.03 10.41 -16.57
CA VAL A 51 3.64 10.11 -16.83
C VAL A 51 2.91 11.12 -15.97
N SER A 52 2.22 12.06 -16.63
CA SER A 52 1.29 12.96 -15.95
C SER A 52 0.50 12.11 -14.95
N PRO A 53 0.47 12.45 -13.65
CA PRO A 53 -0.29 11.68 -12.69
C PRO A 53 -1.75 11.85 -13.10
N CYS A 54 -2.23 10.91 -13.92
CA CYS A 54 -3.62 10.83 -14.31
C CYS A 54 -4.36 10.75 -12.98
N SER A 55 -5.14 11.80 -12.68
CA SER A 55 -5.88 11.87 -11.42
C SER A 55 -6.66 10.57 -11.30
N PRO A 56 -6.42 9.80 -10.24
CA PRO A 56 -6.89 8.43 -10.22
C PRO A 56 -8.43 8.50 -10.24
N PRO A 57 -9.13 7.60 -10.95
CA PRO A 57 -10.58 7.75 -11.20
C PRO A 57 -11.39 7.89 -9.91
N ALA A 58 -12.35 8.82 -9.85
CA ALA A 58 -13.12 9.09 -8.62
C ALA A 58 -13.84 7.85 -8.08
N LEU A 59 -14.21 6.92 -8.97
CA LEU A 59 -14.90 5.68 -8.67
C LEU A 59 -13.96 4.47 -8.69
N VAL A 60 -14.23 3.50 -7.82
CA VAL A 60 -13.53 2.22 -7.71
C VAL A 60 -14.53 1.09 -7.86
N ARG A 61 -14.20 0.09 -8.69
CA ARG A 61 -14.97 -1.15 -8.82
C ARG A 61 -14.52 -2.12 -7.74
N VAL A 62 -15.44 -2.47 -6.84
CA VAL A 62 -15.14 -3.35 -5.70
C VAL A 62 -15.90 -4.65 -5.86
N SER A 63 -15.23 -5.78 -5.64
CA SER A 63 -15.89 -7.08 -5.45
C SER A 63 -15.71 -7.56 -4.01
N VAL A 64 -16.76 -8.11 -3.42
CA VAL A 64 -16.71 -8.78 -2.12
C VAL A 64 -17.01 -10.25 -2.34
N PHE A 65 -16.01 -11.10 -2.11
CA PHE A 65 -16.11 -12.54 -2.18
C PHE A 65 -16.37 -13.12 -0.78
N ASN A 66 -17.41 -13.93 -0.66
CA ASN A 66 -17.68 -14.66 0.57
C ASN A 66 -17.15 -16.09 0.47
N GLY A 67 -16.15 -16.40 1.29
CA GLY A 67 -15.52 -17.72 1.30
C GLY A 67 -16.43 -18.85 1.78
N SER A 68 -17.49 -18.54 2.56
CA SER A 68 -18.37 -19.56 3.13
C SER A 68 -19.40 -20.10 2.13
N ASP A 69 -19.88 -19.27 1.20
CA ASP A 69 -20.92 -19.63 0.23
C ASP A 69 -20.44 -19.51 -1.23
N SER A 70 -19.17 -19.15 -1.44
CA SER A 70 -18.53 -18.90 -2.74
C SER A 70 -19.21 -17.83 -3.60
N LYS A 71 -20.01 -16.93 -3.02
CA LYS A 71 -20.69 -15.86 -3.76
C LYS A 71 -19.83 -14.60 -3.83
N MET A 72 -19.99 -13.87 -4.93
CA MET A 72 -19.33 -12.58 -5.17
C MET A 72 -20.36 -11.50 -5.46
N VAL A 73 -20.21 -10.34 -4.81
CA VAL A 73 -21.03 -9.14 -5.06
C VAL A 73 -20.14 -8.05 -5.61
N HIS A 74 -20.58 -7.40 -6.69
CA HIS A 74 -19.86 -6.30 -7.34
C HIS A 74 -20.55 -4.97 -7.03
N MET A 75 -19.77 -3.98 -6.61
CA MET A 75 -20.23 -2.63 -6.27
C MET A 75 -19.30 -1.59 -6.89
N VAL A 76 -19.82 -0.38 -7.04
CA VAL A 76 -19.04 0.79 -7.47
C VAL A 76 -19.16 1.83 -6.35
N LEU A 77 -18.02 2.26 -5.82
CA LEU A 77 -17.95 3.22 -4.72
C LEU A 77 -17.01 4.38 -5.06
N GLU A 78 -17.16 5.49 -4.35
CA GLU A 78 -16.21 6.60 -4.43
C GLU A 78 -14.95 6.29 -3.63
N ARG A 79 -13.80 6.83 -4.05
CA ARG A 79 -12.52 6.69 -3.31
C ARG A 79 -12.60 7.16 -1.86
N SER A 80 -13.37 8.22 -1.63
CA SER A 80 -13.67 8.82 -0.34
C SER A 80 -14.57 7.96 0.54
N ASP A 81 -15.24 6.95 -0.02
CA ASP A 81 -16.13 6.10 0.74
C ASP A 81 -15.35 5.22 1.72
N THR A 82 -15.98 4.98 2.87
CA THR A 82 -15.41 4.14 3.92
C THR A 82 -15.73 2.66 3.70
N ILE A 83 -14.92 1.79 4.30
CA ILE A 83 -15.18 0.35 4.37
C ILE A 83 -16.50 0.05 5.08
N GLY A 84 -16.89 0.85 6.08
CA GLY A 84 -18.20 0.73 6.71
C GLY A 84 -19.36 0.96 5.75
N LYS A 85 -19.23 1.88 4.77
CA LYS A 85 -20.23 2.07 3.71
C LYS A 85 -20.28 0.85 2.79
N LEU A 86 -19.12 0.33 2.38
CA LEU A 86 -19.00 -0.90 1.58
C LEU A 86 -19.69 -2.10 2.28
N GLN A 87 -19.44 -2.30 3.58
CA GLN A 87 -20.08 -3.36 4.36
C GLN A 87 -21.59 -3.20 4.43
N LYS A 88 -22.10 -1.98 4.65
CA LYS A 88 -23.55 -1.71 4.66
C LYS A 88 -24.19 -2.04 3.31
N MET A 89 -23.59 -1.59 2.20
CA MET A 89 -24.08 -1.89 0.86
C MET A 89 -24.07 -3.40 0.58
N TYR A 90 -23.00 -4.09 0.98
CA TYR A 90 -22.90 -5.54 0.84
C TYR A 90 -24.00 -6.28 1.61
N LEU A 91 -24.30 -5.85 2.85
CA LEU A 91 -25.36 -6.46 3.66
C LEU A 91 -26.77 -6.17 3.13
N LEU A 92 -26.98 -5.06 2.42
CA LEU A 92 -28.23 -4.80 1.71
C LEU A 92 -28.44 -5.77 0.53
N GLU A 93 -27.38 -6.10 -0.20
CA GLU A 93 -27.40 -7.09 -1.29
C GLU A 93 -27.44 -8.55 -0.78
N ARG A 94 -26.94 -8.78 0.45
CA ARG A 94 -26.85 -10.11 1.08
C ARG A 94 -27.51 -10.09 2.48
N PRO A 95 -28.84 -9.87 2.56
CA PRO A 95 -29.56 -9.80 3.84
C PRO A 95 -29.60 -11.14 4.59
N ASP A 96 -29.25 -12.25 3.91
CA ASP A 96 -29.11 -13.57 4.50
C ASP A 96 -27.88 -13.69 5.42
N LEU A 97 -26.91 -12.79 5.30
CA LEU A 97 -25.73 -12.76 6.15
C LEU A 97 -26.06 -12.02 7.45
N SER A 98 -26.08 -12.77 8.56
CA SER A 98 -26.24 -12.24 9.91
C SER A 98 -24.90 -12.29 10.67
N GLY A 99 -24.59 -11.23 11.40
CA GLY A 99 -23.40 -11.16 12.27
C GLY A 99 -22.35 -10.12 11.86
N SER A 100 -21.20 -10.14 12.55
CA SER A 100 -20.10 -9.20 12.27
C SER A 100 -19.36 -9.59 10.99
N LEU A 101 -19.34 -8.69 10.02
CA LEU A 101 -18.67 -8.89 8.74
C LEU A 101 -17.21 -8.42 8.83
N HIS A 102 -16.26 -9.35 8.84
CA HIS A 102 -14.84 -9.00 8.71
C HIS A 102 -14.39 -9.11 7.26
N LEU A 103 -13.71 -8.07 6.78
CA LEU A 103 -13.21 -7.98 5.42
C LEU A 103 -11.68 -7.88 5.42
N ALA A 104 -11.05 -8.53 4.46
CA ALA A 104 -9.65 -8.38 4.15
C ALA A 104 -9.46 -7.98 2.69
N CYS A 105 -8.46 -7.15 2.42
CA CYS A 105 -8.02 -6.78 1.08
C CYS A 105 -6.51 -7.00 0.96
N ASN A 106 -6.04 -7.58 -0.14
CA ASN A 106 -4.63 -7.92 -0.35
C ASN A 106 -4.01 -8.71 0.82
N GLY A 107 -4.79 -9.63 1.41
CA GLY A 107 -4.40 -10.45 2.56
C GLY A 107 -4.35 -9.71 3.91
N LYS A 108 -4.75 -8.44 3.98
CA LYS A 108 -4.74 -7.64 5.21
C LYS A 108 -6.17 -7.32 5.67
N PRO A 109 -6.47 -7.42 6.97
CA PRO A 109 -7.76 -6.99 7.50
C PRO A 109 -7.92 -5.47 7.34
N VAL A 110 -9.14 -5.04 7.01
CA VAL A 110 -9.48 -3.61 6.86
C VAL A 110 -10.42 -3.18 7.99
N LEU A 111 -10.33 -1.90 8.37
CA LEU A 111 -11.15 -1.31 9.43
C LEU A 111 -12.29 -0.49 8.84
N GLU A 112 -13.43 -0.43 9.52
CA GLU A 112 -14.65 0.20 8.99
C GLU A 112 -14.49 1.70 8.68
N HIS A 113 -13.64 2.41 9.44
CA HIS A 113 -13.41 3.84 9.26
C HIS A 113 -12.43 4.17 8.13
N GLN A 114 -11.68 3.19 7.63
CA GLN A 114 -10.71 3.43 6.55
C GLN A 114 -11.45 3.74 5.26
N THR A 115 -10.87 4.63 4.45
CA THR A 115 -11.38 4.94 3.11
C THR A 115 -10.79 4.01 2.05
N LEU A 116 -11.45 3.90 0.89
CA LEU A 116 -10.91 3.13 -0.24
C LEU A 116 -9.61 3.74 -0.79
N GLU A 117 -9.44 5.07 -0.65
CA GLU A 117 -8.20 5.78 -0.99
C GLU A 117 -7.02 5.41 -0.09
N GLU A 118 -7.25 5.31 1.23
CA GLU A 118 -6.21 4.93 2.21
C GLU A 118 -5.65 3.51 1.95
N LEU A 119 -6.48 2.63 1.40
CA LEU A 119 -6.10 1.27 1.03
C LEU A 119 -5.25 1.18 -0.25
N LYS A 120 -5.00 2.31 -0.93
CA LYS A 120 -4.21 2.40 -2.17
C LYS A 120 -4.65 1.38 -3.23
N LEU A 121 -5.97 1.23 -3.37
CA LEU A 121 -6.58 0.28 -4.29
C LEU A 121 -6.35 0.70 -5.75
N LYS A 122 -6.25 -0.30 -6.62
CA LYS A 122 -6.34 -0.08 -8.07
C LYS A 122 -7.79 0.28 -8.46
N GLU A 123 -8.02 0.54 -9.74
CA GLU A 123 -9.36 0.81 -10.28
C GLU A 123 -10.36 -0.32 -9.98
N SER A 124 -9.84 -1.55 -9.85
CA SER A 124 -10.57 -2.71 -9.34
C SER A 124 -9.91 -3.27 -8.08
N ALA A 125 -10.73 -3.66 -7.11
CA ALA A 125 -10.28 -4.27 -5.87
C ALA A 125 -11.21 -5.40 -5.44
N MET A 126 -10.62 -6.44 -4.85
CA MET A 126 -11.35 -7.56 -4.27
C MET A 126 -11.14 -7.59 -2.77
N PHE A 127 -12.25 -7.74 -2.05
CA PHE A 127 -12.32 -7.98 -0.62
C PHE A 127 -12.81 -9.40 -0.39
N VAL A 128 -12.31 -10.03 0.65
CA VAL A 128 -12.68 -11.38 1.04
C VAL A 128 -13.24 -11.35 2.46
N THR A 129 -14.38 -12.01 2.67
CA THR A 129 -14.92 -12.20 4.02
C THR A 129 -14.09 -13.23 4.77
N TYR A 130 -13.93 -13.03 6.07
CA TYR A 130 -13.32 -14.05 6.93
C TYR A 130 -14.01 -14.07 8.29
N GLN A 131 -13.86 -15.20 8.99
CA GLN A 131 -14.26 -15.33 10.38
C GLN A 131 -13.00 -15.40 11.24
N LYS A 132 -13.03 -14.75 12.40
CA LYS A 132 -11.96 -14.89 13.38
C LYS A 132 -12.16 -16.19 14.13
N CYS A 133 -11.23 -17.12 13.97
CA CYS A 133 -11.19 -18.31 14.81
C CYS A 133 -10.57 -17.96 16.16
N ILE A 134 -11.14 -18.48 17.23
CA ILE A 134 -10.54 -18.43 18.57
C ILE A 134 -9.73 -19.71 18.74
N GLY A 135 -8.46 -19.71 18.31
CA GLY A 135 -7.56 -20.87 18.42
C GLY A 135 -6.25 -20.67 17.65
N GLY A 136 -5.11 -21.04 18.26
CA GLY A 136 -3.76 -20.95 17.71
C GLY A 136 -3.22 -22.29 17.25
#